data_AF-A0A7W0TES8-F1
#
_entry.id   AF-A0A7W0TES8-F1
#
_cell.length_a   1.000
_cell.length_b   1.000
_cell.length_c   1.000
_cell.angle_alpha   90.00
_cell.angle_beta   90.00
_cell.angle_gamma   90.00
#
_symmetry.space_group_name_H-M   'P 1'
#
loop_
_entity.id
_entity.type
_entity.pdbx_description
1 polymer ?
#
loop_
_entity_poly.entity_id
_entity_poly.type
_entity_poly.pdbx_seq_one_letter_code
_entity_poly.pdbx_strand_id
1 'polypeptide(L)'
;MTPDRQTSELARAIQEITEKAQLLVHEEIELAKAEMTEKVSKLVKGAILGIIAGVFAILALIYLLHALSWGLWDLIGSDSNFWLGFLITGVLILILGAVAGLIAMRMIKKGSPPKPVLAIEEAQLIKATLTASPASQTVGPVGARQAPAKVER
;
A
#
# COMPACT_ATOMS: atom_id res chain seq x y z
N MET A 1 12.59 -50.52 32.31
CA MET A 1 12.56 -49.08 31.99
C MET A 1 11.10 -48.68 31.87
N THR A 2 10.61 -47.75 32.69
CA THR A 2 9.16 -47.45 32.81
C THR A 2 8.70 -46.47 31.72
N PRO A 3 7.58 -46.74 31.02
CA PRO A 3 7.06 -45.91 29.92
C PRO A 3 6.81 -44.44 30.28
N ASP A 4 6.45 -44.15 31.53
CA ASP A 4 6.09 -42.80 32.02
C ASP A 4 7.20 -41.75 31.87
N ARG A 5 8.48 -42.18 31.89
CA ARG A 5 9.60 -41.24 31.68
C ARG A 5 9.68 -40.72 30.25
N GLN A 6 9.37 -41.55 29.26
CA GLN A 6 9.48 -41.15 27.85
C GLN A 6 8.40 -40.12 27.47
N THR A 7 7.18 -40.30 27.99
CA THR A 7 6.08 -39.34 27.81
C THR A 7 6.38 -38.00 28.46
N SER A 8 7.01 -37.99 29.63
CA SER A 8 7.42 -36.76 30.33
C SER A 8 8.53 -36.01 29.59
N GLU A 9 9.54 -36.70 29.05
CA GLU A 9 10.62 -36.08 28.26
C GLU A 9 10.09 -35.51 26.93
N LEU A 10 9.15 -36.20 26.26
CA LEU A 10 8.50 -35.69 25.05
C LEU A 10 7.66 -34.43 25.33
N ALA A 11 6.87 -34.43 26.40
CA ALA A 11 6.08 -33.28 26.81
C ALA A 11 6.99 -32.06 27.09
N ARG A 12 8.12 -32.30 27.75
CA ARG A 12 9.11 -31.26 28.06
C ARG A 12 9.81 -30.73 26.81
N ALA A 13 10.14 -31.59 25.84
CA ALA A 13 10.74 -31.17 24.56
C ALA A 13 9.76 -30.34 23.71
N ILE A 14 8.49 -30.73 23.65
CA ILE A 14 7.46 -29.94 22.94
C ILE A 14 7.30 -28.57 23.59
N GLN A 15 7.33 -28.52 24.92
CA GLN A 15 7.23 -27.27 25.66
C GLN A 15 8.43 -26.36 25.37
N GLU A 16 9.65 -26.90 25.36
CA GLU A 16 10.87 -26.17 25.02
C GLU A 16 10.84 -25.63 23.57
N ILE A 17 10.40 -26.44 22.60
CA ILE A 17 10.28 -26.01 21.20
C ILE A 17 9.24 -24.89 21.06
N THR A 18 8.11 -25.01 21.76
CA THR A 18 7.05 -23.99 21.75
C THR A 18 7.55 -22.67 22.33
N GLU A 19 8.30 -22.73 23.43
CA GLU A 19 8.88 -21.56 24.09
C GLU A 19 9.92 -20.87 23.19
N LYS A 20 10.77 -21.64 22.50
CA LYS A 20 11.72 -21.09 21.50
C LYS A 20 11.00 -20.52 20.28
N ALA A 21 9.94 -21.15 19.79
CA ALA A 21 9.16 -20.63 18.68
C ALA A 21 8.49 -19.29 19.04
N GLN A 22 7.96 -19.17 20.27
CA GLN A 22 7.41 -17.92 20.78
C GLN A 22 8.48 -16.82 20.90
N LEU A 23 9.68 -17.18 21.37
CA LEU A 23 10.81 -16.26 21.44
C LEU A 23 11.18 -15.71 20.05
N LEU A 24 11.31 -16.57 19.04
CA LEU A 24 11.63 -16.15 17.67
C LEU A 24 10.57 -15.20 17.08
N VAL A 25 9.29 -15.51 17.29
CA VAL A 25 8.20 -14.63 16.82
C VAL A 25 8.28 -13.26 17.51
N HIS A 26 8.61 -13.23 18.80
CA HIS A 26 8.80 -11.98 19.52
C HIS A 26 9.96 -11.16 18.95
N GLU A 27 11.11 -11.79 18.71
CA GLU A 27 12.30 -11.16 18.13
C GLU A 27 12.05 -10.60 16.73
N GLU A 28 11.35 -11.35 15.85
CA GLU A 28 10.98 -10.89 14.52
C GLU A 28 10.04 -9.68 14.57
N ILE A 29 9.10 -9.66 15.52
CA ILE A 29 8.22 -8.50 15.75
C ILE A 29 9.03 -7.31 16.24
N GLU A 30 9.97 -7.51 17.17
CA GLU A 30 10.84 -6.43 17.67
C GLU A 30 11.73 -5.87 16.58
N LEU A 31 12.31 -6.72 15.74
CA LEU A 31 13.12 -6.33 14.60
C LEU A 31 12.29 -5.57 13.56
N ALA A 32 11.13 -6.12 13.16
CA ALA A 32 10.22 -5.47 12.23
C ALA A 32 9.74 -4.11 12.77
N LYS A 33 9.48 -4.02 14.08
CA LYS A 33 9.12 -2.75 14.74
C LYS A 33 10.29 -1.76 14.71
N ALA A 34 11.51 -2.20 14.97
CA ALA A 34 12.69 -1.36 14.88
C ALA A 34 12.92 -0.83 13.46
N GLU A 35 12.88 -1.71 12.45
CA GLU A 35 13.04 -1.34 11.04
C GLU A 35 11.92 -0.42 10.56
N MET A 36 10.67 -0.72 10.91
CA MET A 36 9.52 0.12 10.58
C MET A 36 9.63 1.49 11.24
N THR A 37 10.08 1.57 12.49
CA THR A 37 10.29 2.84 13.21
C THR A 37 11.37 3.66 12.54
N GLU A 38 12.47 3.06 12.11
CA GLU A 38 13.53 3.74 11.35
C GLU A 38 13.02 4.26 10.00
N LYS A 39 12.30 3.43 9.24
CA LYS A 39 11.69 3.81 7.95
C LYS A 39 10.71 4.97 8.12
N VAL A 40 9.81 4.89 9.10
CA VAL A 40 8.84 5.94 9.41
C VAL A 40 9.55 7.21 9.86
N SER A 41 10.58 7.11 10.71
CA SER A 41 11.36 8.27 11.17
C SER A 41 12.03 9.00 10.00
N LYS A 42 12.66 8.26 9.08
CA LYS A 42 13.25 8.82 7.86
C LYS A 42 12.19 9.48 6.97
N LEU A 43 11.04 8.82 6.78
CA LEU A 43 9.94 9.37 6.00
C LEU A 43 9.39 10.66 6.62
N VAL A 44 9.20 10.71 7.95
CA VAL A 44 8.73 11.89 8.67
C VAL A 44 9.73 13.05 8.54
N LYS A 45 11.02 12.79 8.77
CA LYS A 45 12.07 13.81 8.59
C LYS A 45 12.09 14.34 7.15
N GLY A 46 12.02 13.44 6.17
CA GLY A 46 11.94 13.79 4.76
C GLY A 46 10.68 14.59 4.43
N ALA A 47 9.52 14.24 5.01
CA ALA A 47 8.27 14.96 4.83
C ALA A 47 8.33 16.36 5.41
N ILE A 48 8.88 16.55 6.62
CA ILE A 48 9.06 17.88 7.21
C ILE A 48 9.91 18.76 6.30
N LEU A 49 11.08 18.27 5.87
CA LEU A 49 11.96 19.03 5.00
C LEU A 49 11.32 19.30 3.63
N GLY A 50 10.60 18.32 3.09
CA GLY A 50 9.82 18.45 1.85
C GLY A 50 8.72 19.50 1.95
N ILE A 51 8.00 19.58 3.07
CA ILE A 51 6.99 20.61 3.32
C ILE A 51 7.65 22.00 3.36
N ILE A 52 8.76 22.13 4.10
CA ILE A 52 9.51 23.41 4.17
C ILE A 52 9.95 23.84 2.77
N ALA A 53 10.59 22.94 2.02
CA ALA A 53 11.02 23.21 0.64
C ALA A 53 9.84 23.58 -0.25
N GLY A 54 8.70 22.90 -0.12
CA GLY A 54 7.47 23.19 -0.83
C GLY A 54 6.93 24.59 -0.54
N VAL A 55 6.92 25.01 0.74
CA VAL A 55 6.51 26.36 1.13
C VAL A 55 7.42 27.41 0.49
N PHE A 56 8.74 27.24 0.57
CA PHE A 56 9.68 28.17 -0.06
C PHE A 56 9.55 28.19 -1.59
N ALA A 57 9.32 27.04 -2.23
CA ALA A 57 9.09 26.98 -3.67
C ALA A 57 7.81 27.74 -4.08
N ILE A 58 6.72 27.61 -3.31
CA ILE A 58 5.48 28.35 -3.54
C ILE A 58 5.71 29.87 -3.36
N LEU A 59 6.37 30.28 -2.28
CA LEU A 59 6.69 31.69 -2.04
C LEU A 59 7.56 32.27 -3.16
N ALA A 60 8.62 31.57 -3.55
CA ALA A 60 9.48 31.97 -4.65
C ALA A 60 8.69 32.11 -5.96
N LEU A 61 7.81 31.15 -6.27
CA LEU A 61 6.95 31.21 -7.46
C LEU A 61 6.03 32.43 -7.43
N ILE A 62 5.41 32.75 -6.29
CA ILE A 62 4.56 33.95 -6.14
C ILE A 62 5.35 35.22 -6.45
N TYR A 63 6.55 35.37 -5.90
CA TYR A 63 7.41 36.53 -6.16
C TYR A 63 7.89 36.59 -7.60
N LEU A 64 8.24 35.45 -8.21
CA LEU A 64 8.62 35.38 -9.62
C LEU A 64 7.46 35.79 -10.55
N LEU A 65 6.23 35.36 -10.26
CA LEU A 65 5.05 35.75 -11.03
C LEU A 65 4.71 37.24 -10.87
N HIS A 66 4.92 37.81 -9.67
CA HIS A 66 4.82 39.25 -9.47
C HIS A 66 5.88 40.00 -10.26
N ALA A 67 7.14 39.58 -10.18
CA ALA A 67 8.23 40.18 -10.92
C ALA A 67 7.98 40.10 -12.44
N LEU A 68 7.49 38.97 -12.94
CA LEU A 68 7.10 38.80 -14.33
C LEU A 68 5.97 39.76 -14.73
N SER A 69 4.95 39.92 -13.88
CA SER A 69 3.82 40.82 -14.16
C SER A 69 4.24 42.28 -14.22
N TRP A 70 5.06 42.72 -13.26
CA TRP A 70 5.64 44.06 -13.26
C TRP A 70 6.58 44.28 -14.45
N GLY A 71 7.43 43.29 -14.77
CA GLY A 71 8.33 43.35 -15.92
C GLY A 71 7.59 43.39 -17.25
N LEU A 72 6.47 42.67 -17.39
CA LEU A 72 5.64 42.75 -18.59
C LEU A 72 4.95 44.10 -18.74
N TRP A 73 4.47 44.67 -17.63
CA TRP A 73 3.90 46.02 -17.65
C TRP A 73 4.95 47.06 -18.09
N ASP A 74 6.15 47.01 -17.50
CA ASP A 74 7.26 47.90 -17.86
C ASP A 74 7.66 47.74 -19.34
N LEU A 75 7.70 46.50 -19.84
CA LEU A 75 8.03 46.17 -21.23
C LEU A 75 6.99 46.68 -22.24
N ILE A 76 5.69 46.64 -21.90
CA ILE A 76 4.60 47.14 -22.75
C ILE A 76 4.55 48.68 -22.75
N GLY A 77 5.13 49.30 -21.72
CA GLY A 77 5.19 50.74 -21.51
C GLY A 77 4.60 51.07 -20.15
N SER A 78 5.38 51.74 -19.31
CA SER A 78 4.99 52.14 -17.95
C SER A 78 3.84 53.16 -17.89
N ASP A 79 3.52 53.82 -19.00
CA ASP A 79 2.32 54.66 -19.14
C ASP A 79 1.03 53.85 -19.34
N SER A 80 1.15 52.54 -19.62
CA SER A 80 0.02 51.64 -19.79
C SER A 80 -0.58 51.22 -18.44
N ASN A 81 -1.80 50.67 -18.47
CA ASN A 81 -2.45 50.19 -17.27
C ASN A 81 -1.76 48.92 -16.73
N PHE A 82 -1.23 48.97 -15.50
CA PHE A 82 -0.53 47.85 -14.84
C PHE A 82 -1.32 46.55 -14.82
N TRP A 83 -2.65 46.62 -14.82
CA TRP A 83 -3.52 45.44 -14.90
C TRP A 83 -3.22 44.55 -16.12
N LEU A 84 -2.71 45.11 -17.23
CA LEU A 84 -2.37 44.34 -18.43
C LEU A 84 -1.23 43.35 -18.20
N GLY A 85 -0.16 43.75 -17.49
CA GLY A 85 0.96 42.86 -17.19
C GLY A 85 0.53 41.66 -16.34
N PHE A 86 -0.33 41.89 -15.35
CA PHE A 86 -0.92 40.84 -14.51
C PHE A 86 -1.89 39.95 -15.28
N LEU A 87 -2.71 40.52 -16.18
CA LEU A 87 -3.65 39.76 -16.99
C LEU A 87 -2.92 38.81 -17.95
N ILE A 88 -1.86 39.28 -18.61
CA ILE A 88 -1.06 38.45 -19.50
C ILE A 88 -0.38 37.32 -18.71
N THR A 89 0.24 37.62 -17.57
CA THR A 89 0.81 36.60 -16.70
C THR A 89 -0.24 35.57 -16.25
N GLY A 90 -1.45 36.03 -15.91
CA GLY A 90 -2.57 35.15 -15.57
C GLY A 90 -2.97 34.22 -16.71
N VAL A 91 -3.06 34.73 -17.94
CA VAL A 91 -3.34 33.92 -19.13
C VAL A 91 -2.23 32.89 -19.37
N LEU A 92 -0.96 33.27 -19.22
CA LEU A 92 0.17 32.34 -19.36
C LEU A 92 0.08 31.19 -18.35
N ILE A 93 -0.21 31.49 -17.08
CA ILE A 93 -0.35 30.46 -16.04
C ILE A 93 -1.53 29.54 -16.35
N LEU A 94 -2.66 30.07 -16.84
CA LEU A 94 -3.82 29.25 -17.22
C LEU A 94 -3.50 28.30 -18.38
N ILE A 95 -2.75 28.76 -19.38
CA ILE A 95 -2.29 27.91 -20.49
C ILE A 95 -1.38 26.79 -19.97
N LEU A 96 -0.39 27.14 -19.15
CA LEU A 96 0.50 26.14 -18.54
C LEU A 96 -0.29 25.14 -17.70
N GLY A 97 -1.23 25.63 -16.88
CA GLY A 97 -2.11 24.81 -16.05
C GLY A 97 -2.99 23.87 -16.87
N ALA A 98 -3.56 24.34 -17.98
CA ALA A 98 -4.35 23.53 -18.89
C ALA A 98 -3.49 22.42 -19.53
N VAL A 99 -2.29 22.73 -20.01
CA VAL A 99 -1.37 21.74 -20.59
C VAL A 99 -0.95 20.70 -19.54
N ALA A 100 -0.53 21.14 -18.36
CA ALA A 100 -0.15 20.23 -17.27
C ALA A 100 -1.33 19.35 -16.83
N GLY A 101 -2.53 19.92 -16.70
CA GLY A 101 -3.76 19.20 -16.38
C GLY A 101 -4.10 18.14 -17.43
N LEU A 102 -3.99 18.48 -18.72
CA LEU A 102 -4.21 17.52 -19.82
C LEU A 102 -3.20 16.37 -19.79
N ILE A 103 -1.92 16.66 -19.51
CA ILE A 103 -0.87 15.63 -19.36
C ILE A 103 -1.20 14.73 -18.17
N ALA A 104 -1.52 15.30 -17.00
CA ALA A 104 -1.90 14.56 -15.81
C ALA A 104 -3.12 13.66 -16.06
N MET A 105 -4.17 14.18 -16.71
CA MET A 105 -5.34 13.39 -17.11
C MET A 105 -4.97 12.22 -18.03
N ARG A 106 -4.05 12.41 -18.97
CA ARG A 106 -3.57 11.33 -19.84
C ARG A 106 -2.76 10.29 -19.08
N MET A 107 -1.91 10.71 -18.14
CA MET A 107 -1.15 9.80 -17.29
C MET A 107 -2.06 8.98 -16.39
N ILE A 108 -3.05 9.60 -15.76
CA ILE A 108 -4.04 8.90 -14.91
C ILE A 108 -4.84 7.89 -15.75
N LYS A 109 -5.33 8.29 -16.93
CA LYS A 109 -6.08 7.41 -17.82
C LYS A 109 -5.25 6.23 -18.33
N LYS A 110 -3.94 6.40 -18.57
CA LYS A 110 -3.03 5.33 -19.01
C LYS A 110 -2.53 4.46 -17.86
N GLY A 111 -2.32 5.04 -16.68
CA GLY A 111 -1.76 4.37 -15.51
C GLY A 111 -2.80 3.74 -14.59
N SER A 112 -4.09 3.95 -14.83
CA SER A 112 -5.16 3.21 -14.17
C SER A 112 -5.06 1.75 -14.61
N PRO A 113 -4.77 0.80 -13.71
CA PRO A 113 -4.83 -0.62 -14.07
C PRO A 113 -6.21 -0.90 -14.66
N PRO A 114 -6.33 -1.72 -15.73
CA PRO A 114 -7.64 -2.20 -16.14
C PRO A 114 -8.31 -2.76 -14.87
N LYS A 115 -9.55 -2.34 -14.59
CA LYS A 115 -10.32 -2.83 -13.43
C LYS A 115 -10.05 -4.33 -13.33
N PRO A 116 -9.67 -4.89 -12.18
CA PRO A 116 -9.29 -6.30 -12.10
C PRO A 116 -10.56 -7.14 -12.19
N VAL A 117 -11.12 -7.25 -13.40
CA VAL A 117 -12.40 -7.89 -13.68
C VAL A 117 -12.34 -9.34 -13.21
N LEU A 118 -11.21 -10.02 -13.48
CA LEU A 118 -10.95 -11.39 -13.04
C LEU A 118 -10.93 -11.52 -11.51
N ALA A 119 -10.26 -10.61 -10.78
CA ALA A 119 -10.22 -10.67 -9.32
C ALA A 119 -11.58 -10.35 -8.68
N ILE A 120 -12.36 -9.45 -9.30
CA ILE A 120 -13.73 -9.16 -8.87
C ILE A 120 -14.65 -10.36 -9.15
N GLU A 121 -14.51 -11.01 -10.31
CA GLU A 121 -15.28 -12.19 -10.69
C GLU A 121 -14.97 -13.40 -9.79
N GLU A 122 -13.70 -13.67 -9.51
CA GLU A 122 -13.28 -14.72 -8.57
C GLU A 122 -13.80 -14.46 -7.14
N ALA A 123 -13.73 -13.22 -6.67
CA ALA A 123 -14.30 -12.86 -5.37
C ALA A 123 -15.82 -13.07 -5.31
N GLN A 124 -16.55 -12.82 -6.40
CA GLN A 124 -17.99 -13.07 -6.49
C GLN A 124 -18.30 -14.58 -6.54
N LEU A 125 -17.50 -15.38 -7.25
CA LEU A 125 -17.64 -16.84 -7.29
C LEU A 125 -17.39 -17.48 -5.91
N ILE A 126 -16.38 -17.01 -5.18
CA ILE A 126 -16.09 -17.46 -3.81
C ILE A 126 -17.27 -17.10 -2.90
N LYS A 127 -17.75 -15.85 -2.97
CA LYS A 127 -18.92 -15.43 -2.18
C LYS A 127 -20.16 -16.28 -2.51
N ALA A 128 -20.43 -16.50 -3.79
CA ALA A 128 -21.55 -17.33 -4.25
C ALA A 128 -21.44 -18.76 -3.70
N THR A 129 -20.25 -19.35 -3.73
CA THR A 129 -19.97 -20.70 -3.21
C THR A 129 -20.12 -20.78 -1.68
N LEU A 130 -19.75 -19.73 -0.95
CA LEU A 130 -19.92 -19.66 0.51
C LEU A 130 -21.38 -19.41 0.93
N THR A 131 -22.15 -18.66 0.12
CA THR A 131 -23.58 -18.43 0.36
C THR A 131 -24.45 -19.59 -0.12
N ALA A 132 -24.04 -20.29 -1.18
CA ALA A 132 -24.62 -21.54 -1.65
C ALA A 132 -24.04 -22.71 -0.85
N SER A 133 -24.24 -22.66 0.48
CA SER A 133 -23.80 -23.75 1.35
C SER A 133 -24.48 -25.06 0.94
N PRO A 134 -23.75 -26.17 0.73
CA PRO A 134 -24.35 -27.47 0.85
C PRO A 134 -24.55 -27.73 2.34
N ALA A 135 -25.80 -27.95 2.74
CA ALA A 135 -26.11 -28.60 4.00
C ALA A 135 -25.22 -29.86 4.14
N SER A 136 -24.37 -29.86 5.17
CA SER A 136 -23.79 -31.05 5.81
C SER A 136 -23.29 -32.16 4.86
N GLN A 137 -22.03 -32.10 4.44
CA GLN A 137 -21.29 -33.35 4.26
C GLN A 137 -20.67 -33.71 5.60
N THR A 138 -21.40 -34.53 6.36
CA THR A 138 -20.86 -35.25 7.51
C THR A 138 -19.68 -36.09 7.05
N VAL A 139 -18.46 -35.71 7.46
CA VAL A 139 -17.29 -36.57 7.34
C VAL A 139 -17.57 -37.82 8.18
N GLY A 140 -17.87 -38.93 7.52
CA GLY A 140 -18.14 -40.21 8.17
C GLY A 140 -16.93 -40.71 8.96
N PRO A 141 -17.13 -41.50 10.03
CA PRO A 141 -16.05 -41.88 10.94
C PRO A 141 -14.97 -42.68 10.20
N VAL A 142 -13.73 -42.20 10.31
CA VAL A 142 -12.53 -42.93 9.92
C VAL A 142 -12.41 -44.15 10.84
N GLY A 143 -12.86 -45.31 10.37
CA GLY A 143 -12.53 -46.59 10.98
C GLY A 143 -13.64 -47.64 10.88
N ALA A 144 -13.44 -48.64 10.01
CA ALA A 144 -13.64 -50.06 10.36
C ALA A 144 -13.37 -51.01 9.18
N ARG A 145 -12.41 -51.93 9.40
CA ARG A 145 -12.31 -53.30 8.87
C ARG A 145 -12.20 -53.53 7.35
N GLN A 146 -10.98 -53.89 6.91
CA GLN A 146 -10.78 -54.93 5.89
C GLN A 146 -10.04 -56.11 6.52
N ALA A 147 -10.71 -57.27 6.59
CA ALA A 147 -10.12 -58.56 6.95
C ALA A 147 -9.69 -59.29 5.67
N PRO A 148 -8.63 -60.12 5.70
CA PRO A 148 -8.01 -60.65 4.48
C PRO A 148 -8.84 -61.78 3.85
N ALA A 149 -8.98 -61.71 2.52
CA ALA A 149 -9.64 -62.73 1.71
C ALA A 149 -8.79 -64.01 1.64
N LYS A 150 -9.46 -65.13 1.89
CA LYS A 150 -8.95 -66.50 1.83
C LYS A 150 -8.59 -66.87 0.38
N VAL A 151 -7.35 -67.26 0.15
CA VAL A 151 -6.87 -67.84 -1.12
C VAL A 151 -7.17 -69.34 -1.08
N GLU A 152 -8.04 -69.80 -1.98
CA GLU A 152 -8.35 -71.21 -2.19
C GLU A 152 -7.39 -71.79 -3.25
N ARG A 153 -6.87 -73.00 -2.98
CA ARG A 153 -5.96 -73.75 -3.86
C ARG A 153 -6.74 -74.65 -4.81
#